data_AF-A0A6M1ZG82-F1
#
_entry.id   AF-A0A6M1ZG82-F1
#
_cell.length_a   1.000
_cell.length_b   1.000
_cell.length_c   1.000
_cell.angle_alpha   90.00
_cell.angle_beta   90.00
_cell.angle_gamma   90.00
#
_symmetry.space_group_name_H-M   'P 1'
#
loop_
_entity.id
_entity.type
_entity.pdbx_description
1 polymer ?
#
loop_
_entity_poly.entity_id
_entity_poly.type
_entity_poly.pdbx_seq_one_letter_code
_entity_poly.pdbx_strand_id
1 'polypeptide(L)'
;MFGRLTLEALKHDWIEYLAGVSMFLGALALVALITYLKRWKWLWKEWFTTVDHKKIGIMYIVVAAIMLFKGLIDALMMRAQQMSSFGDCTGYLGAEHFQQEGIGDR
;
A
#
# COMPACT_ATOMS: atom_id res chain seq x y z
N MET A 1 -0.57 1.16 -28.39
CA MET A 1 -0.58 2.11 -27.24
C MET A 1 -0.06 1.47 -25.94
N PHE A 2 0.73 0.40 -26.00
CA PHE A 2 1.24 -0.29 -24.80
C PHE A 2 2.72 -0.61 -25.04
N GLY A 3 3.59 0.34 -24.70
CA GLY A 3 5.03 0.12 -24.58
C GLY A 3 5.37 -0.13 -23.11
N ARG A 4 6.08 -1.22 -22.83
CA ARG A 4 6.53 -1.70 -21.49
C ARG A 4 5.49 -2.22 -20.50
N LEU A 5 4.24 -2.40 -20.90
CA LEU A 5 3.24 -3.16 -20.12
C LEU A 5 3.24 -4.64 -20.55
N THR A 6 4.43 -5.26 -20.57
CA THR A 6 4.58 -6.70 -20.76
C THR A 6 4.16 -7.43 -19.48
N LEU A 7 3.52 -8.59 -19.63
CA LEU A 7 3.01 -9.47 -18.58
C LEU A 7 4.03 -9.86 -17.48
N GLU A 8 5.32 -9.51 -17.65
CA GLU A 8 6.37 -9.62 -16.65
C GLU A 8 6.30 -8.57 -15.53
N ALA A 9 5.77 -7.36 -15.79
CA ALA A 9 5.60 -6.34 -14.75
C ALA A 9 4.47 -6.70 -13.75
N LEU A 10 3.66 -7.70 -14.10
CA LEU A 10 2.59 -8.24 -13.25
C LEU A 10 3.10 -9.44 -12.41
N LYS A 11 4.33 -9.90 -12.64
CA LYS A 11 5.04 -10.83 -11.75
C LYS A 11 5.75 -10.03 -10.66
N HIS A 12 4.95 -9.29 -9.90
CA HIS A 12 5.38 -8.64 -8.67
C HIS A 12 5.16 -9.63 -7.51
N ASP A 13 5.92 -9.49 -6.43
CA ASP A 13 5.99 -10.43 -5.31
C ASP A 13 4.60 -10.79 -4.74
N TRP A 14 4.51 -11.91 -4.03
CA TRP A 14 3.26 -12.36 -3.38
C TRP A 14 2.62 -11.26 -2.50
N ILE A 15 3.44 -10.36 -1.96
CA ILE A 15 3.03 -9.23 -1.13
C ILE A 15 2.21 -8.20 -1.91
N GLU A 16 2.59 -7.79 -3.14
CA GLU A 16 1.81 -6.78 -3.86
C GLU A 16 0.48 -7.33 -4.38
N TYR A 17 0.45 -8.60 -4.78
CA TYR A 17 -0.81 -9.25 -5.15
C TYR A 17 -1.80 -9.26 -3.96
N LEU A 18 -1.31 -9.62 -2.77
CA LEU A 18 -2.11 -9.61 -1.55
C LEU A 18 -2.58 -8.19 -1.17
N ALA A 19 -1.71 -7.18 -1.34
CA ALA A 19 -2.07 -5.78 -1.13
C ALA A 19 -3.13 -5.29 -2.12
N GLY A 20 -3.02 -5.62 -3.41
CA GLY A 20 -4.01 -5.25 -4.43
C GLY A 20 -5.37 -5.90 -4.18
N VAL A 21 -5.40 -7.19 -3.87
CA VAL A 21 -6.63 -7.93 -3.58
C VAL A 21 -7.29 -7.40 -2.29
N SER A 22 -6.52 -7.17 -1.22
CA SER A 22 -7.06 -6.63 0.03
C SER A 22 -7.59 -5.22 -0.11
N MET A 23 -6.95 -4.36 -0.92
CA MET A 23 -7.45 -3.02 -1.21
C MET A 23 -8.76 -3.07 -2.00
N PHE A 24 -8.87 -3.97 -2.98
CA PHE A 24 -10.07 -4.15 -3.77
C PHE A 24 -11.24 -4.69 -2.92
N LEU A 25 -10.99 -5.70 -2.09
CA LEU A 25 -11.96 -6.23 -1.13
C LEU A 25 -12.37 -5.18 -0.09
N GLY A 26 -11.42 -4.40 0.43
CA GLY A 26 -11.70 -3.33 1.39
C GLY A 26 -12.58 -2.24 0.79
N ALA A 27 -12.32 -1.83 -0.45
CA ALA A 27 -13.17 -0.89 -1.18
C ALA A 27 -14.58 -1.45 -1.40
N LEU A 28 -14.67 -2.71 -1.83
CA LEU A 28 -15.96 -3.39 -2.06
C LEU A 28 -16.76 -3.53 -0.75
N ALA A 29 -16.11 -3.90 0.35
CA ALA A 29 -16.71 -4.02 1.67
C ALA A 29 -17.23 -2.67 2.18
N LEU A 30 -16.48 -1.59 2.01
CA LEU A 30 -16.92 -0.22 2.33
C LEU A 30 -18.17 0.16 1.55
N VAL A 31 -18.16 -0.05 0.22
CA VAL A 31 -19.32 0.23 -0.64
C VAL A 31 -20.52 -0.62 -0.24
N ALA A 32 -20.33 -1.91 0.02
CA ALA A 32 -21.40 -2.80 0.45
C ALA A 32 -21.99 -2.38 1.80
N LEU A 33 -21.17 -1.99 2.77
CA LEU A 33 -21.59 -1.54 4.09
C LEU A 33 -22.39 -0.23 4.03
N ILE A 34 -21.94 0.74 3.22
CA ILE A 34 -22.67 1.99 2.99
C ILE A 34 -24.01 1.72 2.28
N THR A 35 -24.03 0.76 1.34
CA THR A 35 -25.23 0.35 0.61
C THR A 35 -26.24 -0.36 1.53
N TYR A 36 -25.77 -1.24 2.42
CA TYR A 36 -26.60 -1.93 3.41
C TYR A 36 -27.24 -0.95 4.40
N LEU A 37 -26.47 0.04 4.89
CA LEU A 37 -26.98 1.07 5.79
C LEU A 37 -27.94 2.07 5.09
N LYS A 38 -28.10 2.01 3.76
CA LYS A 38 -28.94 2.90 2.93
C LYS A 38 -28.71 4.40 3.17
N ARG A 39 -27.59 4.81 3.79
CA ARG A 39 -27.30 6.21 4.15
C ARG A 39 -26.71 7.04 3.01
N TRP A 40 -26.65 6.52 1.79
CA TRP A 40 -26.15 7.22 0.59
C TRP A 40 -26.76 8.63 0.42
N LYS A 41 -28.08 8.78 0.56
CA LYS A 41 -28.75 10.09 0.45
C LYS A 41 -28.35 11.07 1.57
N TRP A 42 -28.12 10.55 2.78
CA TRP A 42 -27.74 11.36 3.94
C TRP A 42 -26.28 11.81 3.86
N LEU A 43 -25.37 10.89 3.55
CA LEU A 43 -23.96 11.21 3.27
C LEU A 43 -23.83 12.25 2.15
N TRP A 44 -24.61 12.10 1.08
CA TRP A 44 -24.57 13.04 -0.03
C TRP A 44 -25.05 14.44 0.38
N LYS A 45 -26.25 14.56 0.95
CA LYS A 45 -26.82 15.86 1.35
C LYS A 45 -26.03 16.56 2.45
N GLU A 46 -25.61 15.81 3.46
CA GLU A 46 -25.15 16.37 4.73
C GLU A 46 -23.63 16.59 4.77
N TRP A 47 -22.88 15.82 3.98
CA TRP A 47 -21.41 15.84 3.98
C TRP A 47 -20.83 16.27 2.63
N PHE A 48 -21.22 15.64 1.52
CA PHE A 48 -20.63 15.97 0.20
C PHE A 48 -21.09 17.32 -0.36
N THR A 49 -22.36 17.70 -0.24
CA THR A 49 -22.87 19.00 -0.72
C THR A 49 -22.85 20.11 0.33
N THR A 50 -22.23 19.87 1.49
CA THR A 50 -22.17 20.88 2.56
C THR A 50 -21.02 21.86 2.29
N VAL A 51 -21.31 23.16 2.37
CA VAL A 51 -20.33 24.26 2.23
C VAL A 51 -19.90 24.82 3.58
N ASP A 52 -20.36 24.19 4.67
CA ASP A 52 -20.05 24.61 6.02
C ASP A 52 -18.58 24.32 6.37
N HIS A 53 -17.80 25.36 6.63
CA HIS A 53 -16.37 25.30 6.94
C HIS A 53 -16.05 24.40 8.15
N LYS A 54 -16.99 24.26 9.10
CA LYS A 54 -16.81 23.40 10.28
C LYS A 54 -16.86 21.92 9.90
N LYS A 55 -17.79 21.55 9.03
CA LYS A 55 -17.94 20.17 8.55
C LYS A 55 -16.84 19.78 7.58
N ILE A 56 -16.44 20.70 6.70
CA ILE A 56 -15.28 20.49 5.82
C ILE A 56 -14.02 20.27 6.68
N GLY A 57 -13.81 21.07 7.72
CA GLY A 57 -12.70 20.87 8.67
C GLY A 57 -12.70 19.48 9.30
N ILE A 58 -13.85 18.98 9.76
CA ILE A 58 -13.97 17.63 10.35
C ILE A 58 -13.59 16.56 9.32
N MET A 59 -14.05 16.67 8.08
CA MET A 59 -13.70 15.72 7.01
C MET A 59 -12.18 15.67 6.78
N TYR A 60 -11.50 16.82 6.73
CA TYR A 60 -10.05 16.87 6.57
C TYR A 60 -9.29 16.25 7.74
N ILE A 61 -9.71 16.52 8.99
CA ILE A 61 -9.08 15.93 10.18
C ILE A 61 -9.26 14.41 10.20
N VAL A 62 -10.44 13.90 9.82
CA VAL A 62 -10.68 12.46 9.73
C VAL A 62 -9.78 11.82 8.67
N VAL A 63 -9.67 12.42 7.47
CA VAL A 63 -8.78 11.93 6.42
C VAL A 63 -7.32 11.97 6.87
N ALA A 64 -6.89 13.07 7.51
CA ALA A 64 -5.54 13.21 8.04
C ALA A 64 -5.23 12.13 9.10
N ALA A 65 -6.18 11.84 9.99
CA ALA A 65 -6.04 10.77 10.98
C ALA A 65 -5.92 9.38 10.33
N ILE A 66 -6.74 9.09 9.31
CA ILE A 66 -6.65 7.83 8.55
C ILE A 66 -5.30 7.71 7.84
N MET A 67 -4.82 8.80 7.22
CA MET A 67 -3.52 8.81 6.55
C MET A 67 -2.35 8.69 7.53
N LEU A 68 -2.46 9.28 8.71
CA LEU A 68 -1.48 9.11 9.78
C LEU A 68 -1.41 7.65 10.24
N PHE A 69 -2.57 7.00 10.43
CA PHE A 69 -2.60 5.59 10.78
C PHE A 69 -2.05 4.70 9.66
N LYS A 70 -2.37 5.01 8.40
CA LYS A 70 -1.80 4.31 7.23
C LYS A 70 -0.27 4.44 7.21
N GLY A 71 0.26 5.65 7.36
CA GLY A 71 1.70 5.89 7.39
C GLY A 71 2.39 5.23 8.59
N LEU A 72 1.70 5.15 9.73
CA LEU A 72 2.19 4.43 10.90
C LEU A 72 2.33 2.93 10.63
N ILE A 73 1.32 2.30 10.01
CA ILE A 73 1.38 0.88 9.62
C ILE A 73 2.53 0.65 8.64
N ASP A 74 2.68 1.53 7.65
CA ASP A 74 3.75 1.43 6.64
C ASP A 74 5.15 1.58 7.27
N ALA A 75 5.32 2.56 8.17
CA ALA A 75 6.56 2.75 8.90
C ALA A 75 6.90 1.56 9.83
N LEU A 76 5.89 0.96 10.47
CA LEU A 76 6.07 -0.26 11.25
C LEU A 76 6.44 -1.45 10.35
N MET A 77 5.85 -1.54 9.15
CA MET A 77 6.21 -2.57 8.16
C MET A 77 7.66 -2.42 7.70
N MET A 78 8.12 -1.20 7.42
CA MET A 78 9.53 -0.93 7.10
C MET A 78 10.47 -1.33 8.24
N ARG A 79 10.09 -1.03 9.49
CA ARG A 79 10.87 -1.40 10.67
C ARG A 79 10.89 -2.91 10.89
N ALA A 80 9.76 -3.59 10.67
CA ALA A 80 9.67 -5.05 10.76
C ALA A 80 10.49 -5.73 9.66
N GLN A 81 10.46 -5.22 8.42
CA GLN A 81 11.29 -5.72 7.31
C GLN A 81 12.78 -5.59 7.62
N GLN A 82 13.22 -4.45 8.16
CA GLN A 82 14.60 -4.27 8.62
C GLN A 82 14.95 -5.30 9.69
N MET A 83 14.11 -5.47 10.72
CA MET A 83 14.34 -6.44 11.80
C MET A 83 14.41 -7.90 11.30
N SER A 84 13.58 -8.30 10.33
CA SER A 84 13.64 -9.63 9.72
C SER A 84 14.85 -9.81 8.80
N SER A 85 15.25 -8.78 8.04
CA SER A 85 16.41 -8.84 7.15
C SER A 85 17.76 -8.84 7.88
N PHE A 86 17.82 -8.42 9.15
CA PHE A 86 19.03 -8.57 9.98
C PHE A 86 19.18 -9.98 10.59
N GLY A 87 18.16 -10.85 10.48
CA GLY A 87 18.13 -12.18 11.10
C GLY A 87 18.59 -13.35 10.21
N ASP A 88 18.56 -13.21 8.88
CA ASP A 88 19.04 -14.23 7.93
C ASP A 88 20.50 -13.99 7.53
N CYS A 89 21.40 -14.08 8.51
CA CYS A 89 22.82 -14.33 8.27
C CYS A 89 23.06 -15.83 8.08
N THR A 90 22.40 -16.47 7.12
CA THR A 90 22.78 -17.83 6.72
C THR A 90 22.52 -18.07 5.23
N GLY A 91 23.53 -17.75 4.43
CA GLY A 91 23.85 -18.55 3.25
C GLY A 91 23.14 -18.21 1.93
N TYR A 92 23.15 -16.95 1.50
CA TYR A 92 22.93 -16.64 0.07
C TYR A 92 23.74 -15.43 -0.42
N LEU A 93 24.96 -15.26 0.10
CA LEU A 93 26.02 -14.62 -0.68
C LEU A 93 27.00 -15.74 -1.00
N GLY A 94 26.58 -16.62 -1.92
CA GLY A 94 27.49 -17.54 -2.57
C GLY A 94 28.62 -16.73 -3.18
N ALA A 95 29.85 -17.18 -2.94
CA ALA A 95 31.11 -16.61 -3.39
C ALA A 95 31.22 -16.36 -4.91
N GLU A 96 30.18 -16.64 -5.70
CA GLU A 96 30.17 -16.53 -7.16
C GLU A 96 30.02 -15.08 -7.69
N HIS A 97 29.63 -14.11 -6.86
CA HIS A 97 29.69 -12.68 -7.24
C HIS A 97 30.99 -11.99 -6.81
N PHE A 98 31.77 -12.55 -5.88
CA PHE A 98 33.10 -12.00 -5.56
C PHE A 98 34.14 -12.30 -6.65
N GLN A 99 33.84 -13.23 -7.57
CA GLN A 99 34.74 -13.62 -8.65
C GLN A 99 34.51 -12.82 -9.95
N GLN A 100 33.46 -11.99 -10.03
CA GLN A 100 33.17 -11.21 -11.23
C GLN A 100 33.87 -9.83 -11.26
N GLU A 101 34.44 -9.37 -10.15
CA GLU A 101 35.40 -8.25 -10.10
C GLU A 101 36.86 -8.72 -9.99
N GLY A 102 37.09 -10.03 -10.09
CA GLY A 102 38.42 -10.65 -10.18
C GLY A 102 39.03 -10.45 -11.57
N ILE A 103 39.60 -9.26 -11.79
CA ILE A 103 40.78 -9.00 -12.63
C ILE A 103 40.76 -9.73 -13.99
N GLY A 104 40.18 -9.06 -14.98
CA GLY A 104 40.51 -9.32 -16.39
C GLY A 104 41.96 -8.95 -16.69
N ASP A 105 42.60 -9.81 -17.49
CA ASP A 105 43.86 -9.64 -18.21
C ASP A 105 44.45 -8.20 -18.24
N ARG A 106 45.53 -8.00 -17.49
CA ARG A 106 46.85 -7.57 -17.98
C ARG A 106 47.92 -7.64 -16.90
#